data_AF-A0A9X4MU11-F1
#
_entry.id   AF-A0A9X4MU11-F1
#
_cell.length_a   1.000
_cell.length_b   1.000
_cell.length_c   1.000
_cell.angle_alpha   90.00
_cell.angle_beta   90.00
_cell.angle_gamma   90.00
#
_symmetry.space_group_name_H-M   'P 1'
#
loop_
_entity.id
_entity.type
_entity.pdbx_description
1 polymer ?
#
loop_
_entity_poly.entity_id
_entity_poly.type
_entity_poly.pdbx_seq_one_letter_code
_entity_poly.pdbx_strand_id
1 'polypeptide(L)'
;MSSILLLFATNHEQVAVVSLAVWAYEWWRQKGLPPFGWVLFILTGCNLIFALLSPGISVRAIEQANKYFPEFFHLTLWDKTLLGLSHVGKTLLYNINHLFVVFLLLLVLNLFLTPLAKKQLFPFLIFIPFMALLSLGQLFMKVGNSLGILQDLFAYPKFYAGKVKTLPGWLTQEVSALFVVAIICLLCLIAYALYLVFRRLDLVYFWFVAVASLAMVGFSGTIFTSGDRISFILALYLIYLSCLLVSRMMDMKRKHLDIQKGNP
;
A
#
# COMPACT_ATOMS: atom_id res chain seq x y z
N MET A 1 14.42 -2.57 -26.65
CA MET A 1 15.13 -1.94 -25.51
C MET A 1 14.32 -1.98 -24.21
N SER A 2 13.01 -1.77 -24.24
CA SER A 2 12.10 -1.87 -23.08
C SER A 2 12.03 -3.27 -22.43
N SER A 3 12.17 -4.34 -23.21
CA SER A 3 12.01 -5.74 -22.76
C SER A 3 13.17 -6.24 -21.90
N ILE A 4 14.41 -5.88 -22.27
CA ILE A 4 15.62 -6.24 -21.52
C ILE A 4 15.66 -5.50 -20.18
N LEU A 5 15.23 -4.23 -20.19
CA LEU A 5 15.10 -3.44 -18.97
C LEU A 5 13.99 -3.99 -18.04
N LEU A 6 12.89 -4.50 -18.59
CA LEU A 6 11.86 -5.17 -17.80
C LEU A 6 12.41 -6.46 -17.17
N LEU A 7 13.12 -7.29 -17.92
CA LEU A 7 13.75 -8.51 -17.38
C LEU A 7 14.74 -8.18 -16.27
N PHE A 8 15.59 -7.17 -16.47
CA PHE A 8 16.50 -6.69 -15.43
C PHE A 8 15.76 -6.16 -14.20
N ALA A 9 14.67 -5.41 -14.39
CA ALA A 9 13.87 -4.88 -13.29
C ALA A 9 13.14 -5.99 -12.51
N THR A 10 12.70 -7.07 -13.17
CA THR A 10 12.06 -8.22 -12.53
C THR A 10 13.03 -9.08 -11.69
N ASN A 11 14.33 -8.79 -11.70
CA ASN A 11 15.24 -9.36 -10.70
C ASN A 11 14.91 -8.86 -9.27
N HIS A 12 14.18 -7.75 -9.14
CA HIS A 12 13.64 -7.31 -7.87
C HIS A 12 12.28 -7.99 -7.64
N GLU A 13 12.15 -8.78 -6.58
CA GLU A 13 10.96 -9.61 -6.29
C GLU A 13 9.65 -8.81 -6.33
N GLN A 14 9.64 -7.62 -5.73
CA GLN A 14 8.45 -6.76 -5.74
C GLN A 14 8.04 -6.31 -7.15
N VAL A 15 9.03 -6.03 -8.02
CA VAL A 15 8.78 -5.63 -9.42
C VAL A 15 8.26 -6.82 -10.21
N ALA A 16 8.80 -8.02 -9.98
CA ALA A 16 8.32 -9.24 -10.62
C ALA A 16 6.85 -9.53 -10.28
N VAL A 17 6.51 -9.51 -8.99
CA VAL A 17 5.13 -9.76 -8.53
C VAL A 17 4.15 -8.73 -9.09
N VAL A 18 4.51 -7.45 -9.07
CA VAL A 18 3.66 -6.38 -9.61
C VAL A 18 3.52 -6.48 -11.13
N SER A 19 4.61 -6.81 -11.84
CA SER A 19 4.56 -7.02 -13.29
C SER A 19 3.65 -8.20 -13.65
N LEU A 20 3.73 -9.31 -12.92
CA LEU A 20 2.82 -10.46 -13.10
C LEU A 20 1.36 -10.07 -12.84
N ALA A 21 1.09 -9.28 -11.80
CA ALA A 21 -0.26 -8.80 -11.50
C ALA A 21 -0.82 -7.91 -12.64
N VAL A 22 0.01 -7.03 -13.22
CA VAL A 22 -0.38 -6.20 -14.37
C VAL A 22 -0.71 -7.06 -15.59
N TRP A 23 0.14 -8.04 -15.93
CA TRP A 23 -0.12 -8.94 -17.05
C TRP A 23 -1.33 -9.85 -16.81
N ALA A 24 -1.55 -10.32 -15.58
CA ALA A 24 -2.74 -11.08 -15.22
C ALA A 24 -4.02 -10.25 -15.36
N TYR A 25 -3.97 -8.97 -14.99
CA TYR A 25 -5.07 -8.03 -15.20
C TYR A 25 -5.36 -7.81 -16.69
N GLU A 26 -4.35 -7.57 -17.51
CA GLU A 26 -4.52 -7.40 -18.96
C GLU A 26 -5.06 -8.68 -19.61
N TRP A 27 -4.58 -9.85 -19.19
CA TRP A 27 -5.11 -11.13 -19.65
C TRP A 27 -6.60 -11.28 -19.33
N TRP A 28 -7.00 -10.97 -18.10
CA TRP A 28 -8.41 -11.01 -17.68
C TRP A 28 -9.27 -9.99 -18.45
N ARG A 29 -8.79 -8.76 -18.59
CA ARG A 29 -9.49 -7.66 -19.25
C ARG A 29 -9.68 -7.89 -20.75
N GLN A 30 -8.64 -8.37 -21.44
CA GLN A 30 -8.64 -8.55 -22.90
C GLN A 30 -9.04 -9.97 -23.31
N LYS A 31 -9.33 -10.87 -22.36
CA LYS A 31 -9.55 -12.32 -22.58
C LYS A 31 -8.40 -13.01 -23.32
N GLY A 32 -7.19 -12.49 -23.17
CA GLY A 32 -6.02 -12.91 -23.91
C GLY A 32 -4.86 -11.94 -23.74
N LEU A 33 -3.65 -12.40 -24.05
CA LEU A 33 -2.48 -11.53 -24.20
C LEU A 33 -2.00 -11.58 -25.64
N PRO A 34 -1.46 -10.48 -26.19
CA PRO A 34 -0.76 -10.54 -27.46
C PRO A 34 0.44 -11.50 -27.34
N PRO A 35 0.95 -12.08 -28.45
CA PRO A 35 2.06 -13.03 -28.41
C PRO A 35 3.28 -12.52 -27.62
N PHE A 36 3.59 -11.23 -27.78
CA PHE A 36 4.66 -10.59 -27.03
C PHE A 36 4.37 -10.45 -25.53
N GLY A 37 3.10 -10.24 -25.13
CA GLY A 37 2.68 -10.20 -23.74
C GLY A 37 2.82 -11.56 -23.05
N TRP A 38 2.52 -12.66 -23.76
CA TRP A 38 2.76 -14.02 -23.27
C TRP A 38 4.23 -14.30 -23.00
N VAL A 39 5.11 -13.89 -23.92
CA VAL A 39 6.57 -14.02 -23.75
C VAL A 39 7.03 -13.30 -22.48
N LEU A 40 6.61 -12.05 -22.28
CA LEU A 40 6.99 -11.29 -21.08
C LEU A 40 6.39 -11.87 -19.79
N PHE A 41 5.14 -12.33 -19.83
CA PHE A 41 4.48 -12.94 -18.67
C PHE A 41 5.21 -14.22 -18.22
N ILE A 42 5.50 -15.11 -19.17
CA ILE A 42 6.20 -16.38 -18.90
C ILE A 42 7.62 -16.10 -18.41
N LEU A 43 8.37 -15.23 -19.10
CA LEU A 43 9.75 -14.90 -18.69
C LEU A 43 9.79 -14.27 -17.30
N THR A 44 8.85 -13.39 -16.97
CA THR A 44 8.76 -12.80 -15.62
C THR A 44 8.46 -13.87 -14.57
N GLY A 45 7.55 -14.80 -14.88
CA GLY A 45 7.22 -15.93 -14.00
C GLY A 45 8.42 -16.85 -13.77
N CYS A 46 9.13 -17.22 -14.85
CA CYS A 46 10.36 -17.99 -14.77
C CYS A 46 11.43 -17.28 -13.94
N ASN A 47 11.60 -15.97 -14.11
CA ASN A 47 12.58 -15.20 -13.34
C ASN A 47 12.24 -15.17 -11.84
N LEU A 48 10.95 -15.02 -11.49
CA LEU A 48 10.50 -15.08 -10.11
C LEU A 48 10.73 -16.47 -9.50
N ILE A 49 10.41 -17.54 -10.22
CA ILE A 49 10.67 -18.92 -9.77
C ILE A 49 12.17 -19.14 -9.59
N PHE A 50 12.99 -18.70 -10.54
CA PHE A 50 14.45 -18.82 -10.46
C PHE A 50 15.01 -18.06 -9.25
N ALA A 51 14.52 -16.85 -8.99
CA ALA A 51 14.88 -16.08 -7.80
C ALA A 51 14.51 -16.87 -6.53
N LEU A 52 13.26 -17.32 -6.40
CA LEU A 52 12.77 -18.04 -5.21
C LEU A 52 13.51 -19.37 -4.96
N LEU A 53 13.93 -20.07 -6.02
CA LEU A 53 14.69 -21.33 -5.92
C LEU A 53 16.19 -21.11 -5.69
N SER A 54 16.68 -19.87 -5.81
CA SER A 54 18.10 -19.61 -5.64
C SER A 54 18.52 -19.81 -4.17
N PRO A 55 19.54 -20.65 -3.90
CA PRO A 55 19.96 -20.94 -2.53
C PRO A 55 20.52 -19.71 -1.82
N GLY A 56 20.99 -18.71 -2.58
CA GLY A 56 21.43 -17.43 -2.02
C GLY A 56 20.33 -16.65 -1.31
N ILE A 57 19.07 -16.74 -1.77
CA ILE A 57 17.95 -16.04 -1.11
C ILE A 57 17.62 -16.67 0.23
N SER A 58 17.60 -18.00 0.34
CA SER A 58 17.31 -18.66 1.62
C SER A 58 18.40 -18.42 2.66
N VAL A 59 19.68 -18.51 2.28
CA VAL A 59 20.82 -18.19 3.16
C VAL A 59 20.76 -16.74 3.62
N ARG A 60 20.50 -15.79 2.70
CA ARG A 60 20.35 -14.38 3.03
C ARG A 60 19.15 -14.11 3.92
N ALA A 61 18.02 -14.78 3.68
CA ALA A 61 16.83 -14.64 4.50
C ALA A 61 17.08 -15.13 5.93
N ILE A 62 17.82 -16.24 6.10
CA ILE A 62 18.22 -16.76 7.42
C ILE A 62 19.15 -15.78 8.13
N GLU A 63 20.19 -15.29 7.44
CA GLU A 63 21.13 -14.33 8.02
C GLU A 63 20.43 -13.02 8.43
N GLN A 64 19.53 -12.51 7.59
CA GLN A 64 18.75 -11.30 7.86
C GLN A 64 17.75 -11.49 9.01
N ALA A 65 17.06 -12.63 9.06
CA ALA A 65 16.19 -12.96 10.18
C ALA A 65 17.00 -13.04 11.48
N ASN A 66 18.09 -13.82 11.52
CA ASN A 66 18.93 -13.93 12.71
C ASN A 66 19.48 -12.58 13.19
N LYS A 67 19.78 -11.66 12.25
CA LYS A 67 20.33 -10.35 12.57
C LYS A 67 19.29 -9.31 12.98
N TYR A 68 18.12 -9.30 12.36
CA TYR A 68 17.15 -8.21 12.48
C TYR A 68 15.81 -8.62 13.06
N PHE A 69 15.43 -9.90 12.94
CA PHE A 69 14.19 -10.43 13.47
C PHE A 69 14.25 -11.96 13.70
N PRO A 70 14.87 -12.43 14.81
CA PRO A 70 15.15 -13.85 15.03
C PRO A 70 13.90 -14.74 15.03
N GLU A 71 12.76 -14.20 15.43
CA GLU A 71 11.49 -14.94 15.51
C GLU A 71 10.73 -15.01 14.18
N PHE A 72 11.27 -14.44 13.10
CA PHE A 72 10.61 -14.38 11.79
C PHE A 72 10.19 -15.77 11.24
N PHE A 73 10.97 -16.82 11.52
CA PHE A 73 10.64 -18.18 11.07
C PHE A 73 9.59 -18.87 11.94
N HIS A 74 9.32 -18.37 13.15
CA HIS A 74 8.27 -18.89 14.03
C HIS A 74 6.89 -18.30 13.71
N LEU A 75 6.84 -17.24 12.89
CA LEU A 75 5.59 -16.63 12.45
C LEU A 75 4.85 -17.48 11.43
N THR A 76 3.53 -17.60 11.62
CA THR A 76 2.64 -18.19 10.62
C THR A 76 2.46 -17.29 9.40
N LEU A 77 1.89 -17.82 8.32
CA LEU A 77 1.54 -17.01 7.14
C LEU A 77 0.57 -15.86 7.46
N TRP A 78 -0.34 -16.09 8.40
CA TRP A 78 -1.28 -15.07 8.87
C TRP A 78 -0.56 -13.96 9.61
N ASP A 79 0.37 -14.30 10.50
CA ASP A 79 1.14 -13.32 11.26
C ASP A 79 1.99 -12.44 10.33
N LYS A 80 2.59 -13.03 9.29
CA LYS A 80 3.37 -12.29 8.27
C LYS A 80 2.49 -11.35 7.45
N THR A 81 1.26 -11.75 7.15
CA THR A 81 0.29 -10.92 6.44
C THR A 81 -0.16 -9.73 7.29
N LEU A 82 -0.50 -9.97 8.56
CA LEU A 82 -0.86 -8.93 9.52
C LEU A 82 0.30 -7.97 9.79
N LEU A 83 1.52 -8.51 9.85
CA LEU A 83 2.76 -7.75 9.98
C LEU A 83 2.97 -6.83 8.77
N GLY A 84 2.75 -7.34 7.56
CA GLY A 84 2.78 -6.56 6.32
C GLY A 84 1.75 -5.44 6.28
N LEU A 85 0.49 -5.71 6.67
CA LEU A 85 -0.57 -4.71 6.75
C LEU A 85 -0.29 -3.64 7.83
N SER A 86 0.26 -4.06 8.96
CA SER A 86 0.69 -3.13 10.02
C SER A 86 1.79 -2.21 9.53
N HIS A 87 2.72 -2.71 8.71
CA HIS A 87 3.75 -1.92 8.06
C HIS A 87 3.16 -0.92 7.05
N VAL A 88 2.16 -1.31 6.26
CA VAL A 88 1.41 -0.38 5.39
C VAL A 88 0.83 0.77 6.21
N GLY A 89 0.15 0.47 7.32
CA GLY A 89 -0.39 1.49 8.21
C GLY A 89 0.67 2.42 8.79
N LYS A 90 1.79 1.87 9.25
CA LYS A 90 2.93 2.66 9.75
C LYS A 90 3.48 3.59 8.68
N THR A 91 3.71 3.09 7.47
CA THR A 91 4.28 3.87 6.37
C THR A 91 3.33 4.97 5.89
N LEU A 92 2.02 4.70 5.85
CA LEU A 92 1.03 5.68 5.39
C LEU A 92 0.67 6.72 6.45
N LEU A 93 0.51 6.32 7.71
CA LEU A 93 -0.10 7.15 8.76
C LEU A 93 0.91 7.65 9.80
N TYR A 94 1.86 6.80 10.21
CA TYR A 94 2.76 7.11 11.33
C TYR A 94 3.98 7.92 10.89
N ASN A 95 4.64 7.51 9.79
CA ASN A 95 5.80 8.25 9.25
C ASN A 95 5.40 9.51 8.45
N ILE A 96 4.12 9.92 8.49
CA ILE A 96 3.52 11.00 7.68
C ILE A 96 4.06 11.00 6.26
N ASN A 97 3.56 10.09 5.42
CA ASN A 97 3.91 10.09 4.01
C ASN A 97 3.25 11.30 3.32
N HIS A 98 4.03 12.35 3.07
CA HIS A 98 3.54 13.59 2.45
C HIS A 98 2.84 13.34 1.12
N LEU A 99 3.33 12.40 0.32
CA LEU A 99 2.73 12.06 -0.96
C LEU A 99 1.34 11.43 -0.77
N PHE A 100 1.18 10.55 0.23
CA PHE A 100 -0.12 9.97 0.56
C PHE A 100 -1.12 11.02 1.05
N VAL A 101 -0.67 11.99 1.87
CA VAL A 101 -1.51 13.10 2.34
C VAL A 101 -1.99 13.95 1.16
N VAL A 102 -1.08 14.32 0.24
CA VAL A 102 -1.43 15.07 -0.97
C VAL A 102 -2.44 14.31 -1.83
N PHE A 103 -2.20 13.01 -2.08
CA PHE A 103 -3.10 12.15 -2.82
C PHE A 103 -4.51 12.12 -2.18
N LEU A 104 -4.60 11.95 -0.87
CA LEU A 104 -5.89 11.88 -0.17
C LEU A 104 -6.65 13.20 -0.21
N LEU A 105 -5.96 14.34 -0.04
CA LEU A 105 -6.57 15.66 -0.18
C LEU A 105 -7.15 15.85 -1.59
N LEU A 106 -6.40 15.47 -2.63
CA LEU A 106 -6.87 15.52 -4.02
C LEU A 106 -8.06 14.59 -4.27
N LEU A 107 -8.07 13.40 -3.65
CA LEU A 107 -9.16 12.44 -3.77
C LEU A 107 -10.44 12.97 -3.13
N VAL A 108 -10.35 13.50 -1.91
CA VAL A 108 -11.47 14.12 -1.18
C VAL A 108 -12.01 15.32 -1.96
N LEU A 109 -11.14 16.17 -2.50
CA LEU A 109 -11.57 17.30 -3.34
C LEU A 109 -12.31 16.83 -4.60
N ASN A 110 -11.80 15.81 -5.27
CA ASN A 110 -12.47 15.21 -6.44
C ASN A 110 -13.83 14.58 -6.11
N LEU A 111 -13.99 14.03 -4.90
CA LEU A 111 -15.28 13.55 -4.40
C LEU A 111 -16.27 14.70 -4.25
N PHE A 112 -15.90 15.82 -3.62
CA PHE A 112 -16.78 16.99 -3.50
C PHE A 112 -17.21 17.56 -4.86
N LEU A 113 -16.35 17.47 -5.87
CA LEU A 113 -16.66 17.90 -7.23
C LEU A 113 -17.57 16.91 -7.99
N THR A 114 -17.69 15.67 -7.52
CA THR A 114 -18.48 14.64 -8.20
C THR A 114 -19.98 14.78 -7.84
N PRO A 115 -20.88 14.97 -8.82
CA PRO A 115 -22.29 15.30 -8.56
C PRO A 115 -23.06 14.23 -7.79
N LEU A 116 -22.68 12.94 -7.93
CA LEU A 116 -23.28 11.85 -7.15
C LEU A 116 -22.87 11.89 -5.66
N ALA A 117 -21.68 12.40 -5.34
CA ALA A 117 -21.19 12.48 -3.97
C ALA A 117 -21.69 13.72 -3.23
N LYS A 118 -22.18 14.75 -3.93
CA LYS A 118 -22.76 15.96 -3.30
C LYS A 118 -24.03 15.68 -2.47
N LYS A 119 -24.74 14.58 -2.75
CA LYS A 119 -25.94 14.16 -1.99
C LYS A 119 -25.65 13.16 -0.87
N GLN A 120 -24.41 12.70 -0.71
CA GLN A 120 -24.05 11.63 0.23
C GLN A 120 -22.95 12.09 1.18
N LEU A 121 -23.03 11.72 2.47
CA LEU A 121 -22.03 11.97 3.52
C LEU A 121 -20.66 11.29 3.26
N PHE A 122 -20.46 10.75 2.06
CA PHE A 122 -19.34 9.91 1.67
C PHE A 122 -17.97 10.61 1.74
N PRO A 123 -17.81 11.88 1.30
CA PRO A 123 -16.54 12.59 1.46
C PRO A 123 -16.13 12.71 2.94
N PHE A 124 -17.12 12.91 3.83
CA PHE A 124 -16.90 12.96 5.28
C PHE A 124 -16.54 11.59 5.86
N LEU A 125 -17.10 10.51 5.31
CA LEU A 125 -16.76 9.13 5.70
C LEU A 125 -15.30 8.77 5.40
N ILE A 126 -14.64 9.45 4.45
CA ILE A 126 -13.20 9.30 4.18
C ILE A 126 -12.39 10.26 5.03
N PHE A 127 -12.82 11.52 5.02
CA PHE A 127 -12.07 12.61 5.62
C PHE A 127 -12.02 12.49 7.15
N ILE A 128 -13.13 12.11 7.81
CA ILE A 128 -13.19 12.01 9.27
C ILE A 128 -12.30 10.87 9.80
N PRO A 129 -12.39 9.62 9.32
CA PRO A 129 -11.49 8.56 9.77
C PRO A 129 -10.04 8.86 9.42
N PHE A 130 -9.77 9.48 8.27
CA PHE A 130 -8.41 9.88 7.91
C PHE A 130 -7.83 10.95 8.83
N MET A 131 -8.58 12.02 9.11
CA MET A 131 -8.16 13.07 10.03
C MET A 131 -8.05 12.54 11.46
N ALA A 132 -8.94 11.62 11.87
CA ALA A 132 -8.83 10.91 13.13
C ALA A 132 -7.54 10.07 13.17
N LEU A 133 -7.26 9.27 12.15
CA LEU A 133 -6.05 8.44 12.06
C LEU A 133 -4.76 9.26 11.99
N LEU A 134 -4.74 10.39 11.28
CA LEU A 134 -3.61 11.33 11.25
C LEU A 134 -3.37 11.99 12.61
N SER A 135 -4.43 12.49 13.24
CA SER A 135 -4.34 13.15 14.55
C SER A 135 -3.99 12.18 15.65
N LEU A 136 -4.55 10.96 15.64
CA LEU A 136 -4.13 9.83 16.48
C LEU A 136 -2.66 9.50 16.21
N GLY A 137 -2.21 9.39 14.95
CA GLY A 137 -0.81 9.17 14.61
C GLY A 137 0.14 10.21 15.22
N GLN A 138 -0.23 11.50 15.17
CA GLN A 138 0.54 12.58 15.77
C GLN A 138 0.46 12.62 17.31
N LEU A 139 -0.72 12.34 17.89
CA LEU A 139 -0.90 12.18 19.33
C LEU A 139 -0.07 11.00 19.84
N PHE A 140 -0.04 9.88 19.11
CA PHE A 140 0.77 8.70 19.42
C PHE A 140 2.27 8.98 19.29
N MET A 141 2.71 9.82 18.34
CA MET A 141 4.11 10.29 18.28
C MET A 141 4.48 11.10 19.51
N LYS A 142 3.59 12.00 19.95
CA LYS A 142 3.85 12.94 21.04
C LYS A 142 3.74 12.30 22.43
N VAL A 143 2.75 11.43 22.63
CA VAL A 143 2.52 10.65 23.87
C VAL A 143 3.41 9.41 23.94
N GLY A 144 3.69 8.78 22.79
CA GLY A 144 4.56 7.61 22.71
C GLY A 144 6.02 7.90 22.99
N ASN A 145 6.51 9.09 22.63
CA ASN A 145 7.82 9.58 23.04
C ASN A 145 7.90 9.91 24.54
N SER A 146 6.79 10.22 25.21
CA SER A 146 6.79 10.57 26.64
C SER A 146 6.54 9.37 27.56
N LEU A 147 5.88 8.31 27.08
CA LEU A 147 5.48 7.17 27.92
C LEU A 147 6.20 5.85 27.60
N GLY A 148 6.94 5.73 26.49
CA GLY A 148 7.64 4.48 26.12
C GLY A 148 6.75 3.29 25.76
N ILE A 149 5.50 3.27 26.23
CA ILE A 149 4.49 2.21 26.06
C ILE A 149 4.05 2.01 24.60
N LEU A 150 4.16 3.05 23.76
CA LEU A 150 3.70 3.00 22.36
C LEU A 150 4.78 2.61 21.35
N GLN A 151 6.08 2.71 21.71
CA GLN A 151 7.12 2.06 20.91
C GLN A 151 6.88 0.55 20.84
N ASP A 152 6.31 -0.04 21.89
CA ASP A 152 6.00 -1.47 21.97
C ASP A 152 4.71 -1.85 21.21
N LEU A 153 3.73 -0.94 21.08
CA LEU A 153 2.48 -1.18 20.34
C LEU A 153 2.67 -1.23 18.81
N PHE A 154 3.62 -0.46 18.29
CA PHE A 154 4.00 -0.46 16.87
C PHE A 154 5.27 -1.24 16.58
N ALA A 155 6.03 -1.60 17.61
CA ALA A 155 6.94 -2.73 17.58
C ALA A 155 6.18 -4.01 17.91
N TYR A 156 5.11 -4.25 17.14
CA TYR A 156 4.49 -5.57 16.95
C TYR A 156 5.54 -6.71 17.00
N PRO A 157 6.81 -6.51 16.59
CA PRO A 157 7.81 -7.59 16.57
C PRO A 157 8.99 -7.43 17.56
N LYS A 158 9.14 -6.29 18.26
CA LYS A 158 9.97 -6.28 19.49
C LYS A 158 9.25 -6.96 20.66
N PHE A 159 7.91 -7.01 20.59
CA PHE A 159 7.08 -7.66 21.59
C PHE A 159 7.25 -9.19 21.59
N TYR A 160 7.42 -9.75 20.39
CA TYR A 160 7.80 -11.15 20.17
C TYR A 160 9.26 -11.37 20.61
N ALA A 161 10.21 -10.57 20.10
CA ALA A 161 11.65 -10.75 20.32
C ALA A 161 12.23 -10.39 21.71
N GLY A 162 11.45 -10.26 22.81
CA GLY A 162 12.10 -10.23 24.12
C GLY A 162 11.43 -9.68 25.38
N LYS A 163 10.14 -9.29 25.41
CA LYS A 163 9.53 -8.79 26.67
C LYS A 163 8.07 -9.22 26.90
N VAL A 164 7.86 -10.53 26.99
CA VAL A 164 6.74 -11.07 27.78
C VAL A 164 7.08 -10.90 29.26
N LYS A 165 6.72 -9.76 29.87
CA LYS A 165 6.49 -9.69 31.34
C LYS A 165 5.83 -8.42 31.91
N THR A 166 5.58 -7.33 31.16
CA THR A 166 5.17 -6.06 31.83
C THR A 166 3.91 -5.36 31.31
N LEU A 167 3.22 -5.88 30.29
CA LEU A 167 1.94 -5.31 29.84
C LEU A 167 0.85 -6.39 29.79
N PRO A 168 -0.40 -6.07 30.19
CA PRO A 168 -1.50 -7.03 30.10
C PRO A 168 -1.74 -7.43 28.63
N GLY A 169 -1.63 -8.72 28.31
CA GLY A 169 -1.69 -9.23 26.94
C GLY A 169 -2.99 -8.91 26.18
N TRP A 170 -4.10 -8.73 26.89
CA TRP A 170 -5.39 -8.33 26.31
C TRP A 170 -5.39 -6.91 25.73
N LEU A 171 -4.59 -5.99 26.28
CA LEU A 171 -4.51 -4.61 25.82
C LEU A 171 -3.64 -4.45 24.55
N THR A 172 -2.76 -5.39 24.26
CA THR A 172 -1.77 -5.29 23.18
C THR A 172 -2.19 -6.07 21.93
N GLN A 173 -2.78 -7.26 22.08
CA GLN A 173 -3.34 -8.00 20.94
C GLN A 173 -4.61 -7.36 20.40
N GLU A 174 -5.55 -6.95 21.23
CA GLU A 174 -6.84 -6.42 20.75
C GLU A 174 -6.71 -5.04 20.09
N VAL A 175 -5.87 -4.16 20.64
CA VAL A 175 -5.60 -2.84 20.05
C VAL A 175 -4.86 -2.95 18.72
N SER A 176 -3.95 -3.93 18.59
CA SER A 176 -3.28 -4.21 17.32
C SER A 176 -4.22 -4.75 16.24
N ALA A 177 -5.15 -5.62 16.61
CA ALA A 177 -6.16 -6.15 15.71
C ALA A 177 -7.12 -5.04 15.24
N LEU A 178 -7.56 -4.18 16.16
CA LEU A 178 -8.41 -3.04 15.86
C LEU A 178 -7.72 -2.03 14.93
N PHE A 179 -6.41 -1.81 15.12
CA PHE A 179 -5.60 -0.99 14.21
C PHE A 179 -5.51 -1.59 12.80
N VAL A 180 -5.27 -2.90 12.67
CA VAL A 180 -5.25 -3.58 11.37
C VAL A 180 -6.63 -3.51 10.69
N VAL A 181 -7.71 -3.75 11.42
CA VAL A 181 -9.08 -3.62 10.90
C VAL A 181 -9.34 -2.19 10.42
N ALA A 182 -8.93 -1.18 11.19
CA ALA A 182 -9.07 0.22 10.79
C ALA A 182 -8.30 0.54 9.49
N ILE A 183 -7.09 -0.01 9.31
CA ILE A 183 -6.33 0.11 8.07
C ILE A 183 -7.08 -0.54 6.92
N ILE A 184 -7.55 -1.77 7.08
CA ILE A 184 -8.30 -2.48 6.01
C ILE A 184 -9.53 -1.66 5.60
N CYS A 185 -10.29 -1.17 6.57
CA CYS A 185 -11.44 -0.29 6.32
C CYS A 185 -11.04 0.97 5.54
N LEU A 186 -9.95 1.64 5.93
CA LEU A 186 -9.44 2.82 5.21
C LEU A 186 -9.06 2.48 3.76
N LEU A 187 -8.33 1.38 3.55
CA LEU A 187 -7.88 0.96 2.23
C LEU A 187 -9.06 0.63 1.30
N CYS A 188 -10.08 -0.07 1.82
CA CYS A 188 -11.32 -0.40 1.09
C CYS A 188 -12.12 0.86 0.76
N LEU A 189 -12.14 1.82 1.67
CA LEU A 189 -12.88 3.05 1.50
C LEU A 189 -12.19 3.98 0.47
N ILE A 190 -10.86 4.02 0.43
CA ILE A 190 -10.08 4.66 -0.66
C ILE A 190 -10.37 3.97 -2.00
N ALA A 191 -10.39 2.64 -2.02
CA ALA A 191 -10.69 1.86 -3.23
C ALA A 191 -12.08 2.21 -3.79
N TYR A 192 -13.09 2.25 -2.92
CA TYR A 192 -14.45 2.62 -3.31
C TYR A 192 -14.55 4.09 -3.78
N ALA A 193 -13.82 5.01 -3.15
CA ALA A 193 -13.72 6.39 -3.58
C ALA A 193 -13.14 6.54 -4.99
N LEU A 194 -12.05 5.82 -5.28
CA LEU A 194 -11.45 5.79 -6.61
C LEU A 194 -12.47 5.30 -7.66
N TYR A 195 -13.23 4.27 -7.33
CA TYR A 195 -14.32 3.78 -8.19
C TYR A 195 -15.40 4.84 -8.43
N LEU A 196 -15.85 5.55 -7.40
CA LEU A 196 -16.87 6.59 -7.55
C LEU A 196 -16.38 7.76 -8.42
N VAL A 197 -15.13 8.17 -8.26
CA VAL A 197 -14.50 9.29 -8.95
C VAL A 197 -14.28 8.96 -10.43
N PHE A 198 -13.66 7.83 -10.74
CA PHE A 198 -13.25 7.50 -12.11
C PHE A 198 -14.15 6.51 -12.83
N ARG A 199 -15.00 5.77 -12.12
CA ARG A 199 -15.83 4.65 -12.65
C ARG A 199 -15.01 3.60 -13.39
N ARG A 200 -13.81 3.33 -12.86
CA ARG A 200 -12.77 2.52 -13.47
C ARG A 200 -12.27 1.47 -12.49
N LEU A 201 -12.52 0.19 -12.81
CA LEU A 201 -12.12 -0.93 -11.96
C LEU A 201 -10.61 -1.23 -12.04
N ASP A 202 -9.94 -0.85 -13.12
CA ASP A 202 -8.49 -0.96 -13.26
C ASP A 202 -7.74 -0.18 -12.17
N LEU A 203 -8.18 1.04 -11.87
CA LEU A 203 -7.57 1.87 -10.83
C LEU A 203 -7.79 1.31 -9.42
N VAL A 204 -8.91 0.60 -9.21
CA VAL A 204 -9.20 -0.09 -7.95
C VAL A 204 -8.31 -1.31 -7.81
N TYR A 205 -8.18 -2.10 -8.88
CA TYR A 205 -7.31 -3.27 -8.91
C TYR A 205 -5.85 -2.88 -8.63
N PHE A 206 -5.32 -1.88 -9.36
CA PHE A 206 -3.94 -1.44 -9.17
C PHE A 206 -3.68 -0.77 -7.82
N TRP A 207 -4.70 -0.22 -7.17
CA TRP A 207 -4.58 0.22 -5.77
C TRP A 207 -4.26 -0.94 -4.84
N PHE A 208 -4.97 -2.05 -4.94
CA PHE A 208 -4.68 -3.23 -4.13
C PHE A 208 -3.33 -3.86 -4.49
N VAL A 209 -2.94 -3.86 -5.77
CA VAL A 209 -1.60 -4.32 -6.19
C VAL A 209 -0.49 -3.46 -5.57
N ALA A 210 -0.63 -2.13 -5.60
CA ALA A 210 0.33 -1.21 -5.01
C ALA A 210 0.44 -1.39 -3.49
N VAL A 211 -0.70 -1.55 -2.80
CA VAL A 211 -0.71 -1.81 -1.34
C VAL A 211 -0.12 -3.18 -1.01
N ALA A 212 -0.48 -4.22 -1.77
CA ALA A 212 0.06 -5.57 -1.60
C ALA A 212 1.59 -5.59 -1.81
N SER A 213 2.10 -4.80 -2.75
CA SER A 213 3.55 -4.69 -2.97
C SER A 213 4.31 -4.17 -1.74
N LEU A 214 3.69 -3.27 -0.96
CA LEU A 214 4.24 -2.79 0.31
C LEU A 214 3.98 -3.79 1.46
N ALA A 215 2.83 -4.47 1.46
CA ALA A 215 2.53 -5.50 2.47
C ALA A 215 3.45 -6.72 2.34
N MET A 216 3.98 -7.02 1.14
CA MET A 216 4.93 -8.10 0.90
C MET A 216 6.20 -8.01 1.77
N VAL A 217 6.52 -6.83 2.31
CA VAL A 217 7.63 -6.67 3.27
C VAL A 217 7.40 -7.45 4.56
N GLY A 218 6.15 -7.76 4.90
CA GLY A 218 5.78 -8.68 5.99
C GLY A 218 6.38 -10.09 5.83
N PHE A 219 6.76 -10.47 4.61
CA PHE A 219 7.41 -11.73 4.29
C PHE A 219 8.95 -11.63 4.25
N SER A 220 9.53 -10.53 4.75
CA SER A 220 10.97 -10.36 4.90
C SER A 220 11.38 -10.14 6.35
N GLY A 221 12.45 -10.82 6.78
CA GLY A 221 13.07 -10.61 8.09
C GLY A 221 13.70 -9.21 8.26
N THR A 222 13.79 -8.40 7.20
CA THR A 222 14.35 -7.05 7.26
C THR A 222 13.35 -5.95 7.56
N ILE A 223 12.06 -6.25 7.75
CA ILE A 223 10.97 -5.26 7.84
C ILE A 223 11.22 -4.06 8.78
N PHE A 224 12.02 -4.20 9.84
CA PHE A 224 12.36 -3.09 10.77
C PHE A 224 13.55 -2.23 10.34
N THR A 225 14.32 -2.68 9.37
CA THR A 225 15.58 -2.03 8.94
C THR A 225 15.56 -1.61 7.49
N SER A 226 14.70 -2.23 6.70
CA SER A 226 14.44 -1.80 5.34
C SER A 226 13.58 -0.54 5.38
N GLY A 227 14.24 0.62 5.18
CA GLY A 227 13.62 1.95 5.23
C GLY A 227 12.73 2.26 4.01
N ASP A 228 12.51 3.55 3.75
CA ASP A 228 11.50 4.05 2.79
C ASP A 228 11.63 3.56 1.35
N ARG A 229 12.80 3.01 0.96
CA ARG A 229 13.06 2.46 -0.38
C ARG A 229 12.05 1.41 -0.82
N ILE A 230 11.42 0.71 0.13
CA ILE A 230 10.47 -0.36 -0.20
C ILE A 230 9.08 0.17 -0.60
N SER A 231 8.79 1.43 -0.28
CA SER A 231 7.53 2.08 -0.63
C SER A 231 7.50 2.58 -2.09
N PHE A 232 8.53 2.33 -2.89
CA PHE A 232 8.69 2.96 -4.20
C PHE A 232 7.54 2.66 -5.17
N ILE A 233 7.03 1.42 -5.22
CA ILE A 233 5.91 1.05 -6.12
C ILE A 233 4.65 1.81 -5.71
N LEU A 234 4.36 1.83 -4.42
CA LEU A 234 3.24 2.58 -3.87
C LEU A 234 3.39 4.07 -4.14
N ALA A 235 4.60 4.63 -4.00
CA ALA A 235 4.88 6.03 -4.29
C ALA A 235 4.65 6.36 -5.77
N LEU A 236 5.15 5.54 -6.70
CA LEU A 236 4.90 5.72 -8.14
C LEU A 236 3.39 5.69 -8.45
N TYR A 237 2.66 4.77 -7.83
CA TYR A 237 1.22 4.66 -8.02
C TYR A 237 0.45 5.86 -7.45
N LEU A 238 0.85 6.36 -6.27
CA LEU A 238 0.27 7.56 -5.67
C LEU A 238 0.54 8.81 -6.52
N ILE A 239 1.73 8.94 -7.11
CA ILE A 239 2.04 10.02 -8.06
C ILE A 239 1.11 9.92 -9.27
N TYR A 240 1.01 8.74 -9.88
CA TYR A 240 0.14 8.51 -11.04
C TYR A 240 -1.32 8.87 -10.75
N LEU A 241 -1.88 8.40 -9.64
CA LEU A 241 -3.25 8.73 -9.23
C LEU A 241 -3.42 10.22 -8.95
N SER A 242 -2.45 10.86 -8.31
CA SER A 242 -2.47 12.30 -8.05
C SER A 242 -2.51 13.09 -9.37
N CYS A 243 -1.70 12.73 -10.36
CA CYS A 243 -1.73 13.33 -11.69
C CYS A 243 -3.09 13.14 -12.37
N LEU A 244 -3.68 11.94 -12.31
CA LEU A 244 -5.02 11.69 -12.86
C LEU A 244 -6.11 12.53 -12.19
N LEU A 245 -6.06 12.67 -10.87
CA LEU A 245 -7.00 13.49 -10.09
C LEU A 245 -6.89 14.97 -10.47
N VAL A 246 -5.67 15.48 -10.66
CA VAL A 246 -5.44 16.86 -11.13
C VAL A 246 -5.93 17.04 -12.57
N SER A 247 -5.61 16.09 -13.48
CA SER A 247 -6.09 16.13 -14.87
C SER A 247 -7.61 16.22 -14.93
N ARG A 248 -8.31 15.38 -14.18
CA ARG A 248 -9.78 15.39 -14.11
C ARG A 248 -10.32 16.73 -13.62
N MET A 249 -9.68 17.34 -12.62
CA MET A 249 -10.07 18.66 -12.13
C MET A 249 -9.88 19.76 -13.18
N MET A 250 -8.76 19.73 -13.91
CA MET A 250 -8.51 20.67 -15.01
C MET A 250 -9.55 20.52 -16.13
N ASP A 251 -9.91 19.28 -16.49
CA ASP A 251 -10.93 18.99 -17.49
C ASP A 251 -12.32 19.49 -17.07
N MET A 252 -12.69 19.32 -15.80
CA MET A 252 -13.95 19.86 -15.27
C MET A 252 -13.99 21.38 -15.32
N LYS A 253 -12.88 22.04 -14.97
CA LYS A 253 -12.75 23.51 -15.03
C LYS A 253 -12.85 24.02 -16.47
N ARG A 254 -12.18 23.35 -17.43
CA ARG A 254 -12.27 23.71 -18.85
C ARG A 254 -13.70 23.60 -19.36
N LYS A 255 -14.41 22.49 -19.08
CA LYS A 255 -15.82 22.31 -19.46
C LYS A 255 -16.74 23.39 -18.88
N HIS A 256 -16.53 23.80 -17.63
CA HIS A 256 -17.30 24.91 -17.04
C HIS A 256 -17.04 26.26 -17.74
N LEU A 257 -15.79 26.54 -18.13
CA LEU A 257 -15.44 27.77 -18.84
C LEU A 257 -15.99 27.80 -20.27
N ASP A 258 -16.01 26.66 -20.97
CA ASP A 258 -16.56 26.56 -22.32
C ASP A 258 -18.09 26.79 -22.32
N ILE A 259 -18.79 26.19 -21.36
CA ILE A 259 -20.23 26.42 -21.13
C ILE A 259 -20.54 27.90 -20.84
N GLN A 260 -19.71 28.56 -20.03
CA GLN A 260 -19.90 30.00 -19.72
C GLN A 260 -19.61 30.92 -20.91
N LYS A 261 -18.79 30.48 -21.88
CA LYS A 261 -18.47 31.24 -23.09
C LYS A 261 -19.43 31.00 -24.26
N GLY A 262 -20.43 30.13 -24.08
CA GLY A 262 -21.44 29.85 -25.11
C GLY A 262 -20.92 29.07 -26.32
N ASN A 263 -19.73 28.47 -26.23
CA ASN A 263 -19.25 27.53 -27.24
C ASN A 263 -19.62 26.10 -26.78
N PRO A 264 -20.57 25.42 -27.45
CA PRO A 264 -20.93 24.04 -27.13
C PRO A 264 -19.78 23.05 -27.33
#